data_AF-A0A2V9LHW9-F1
#
_entry.id   AF-A0A2V9LHW9-F1
#
_cell.length_a   1.000
_cell.length_b   1.000
_cell.length_c   1.000
_cell.angle_alpha   90.00
_cell.angle_beta   90.00
_cell.angle_gamma   90.00
#
_symmetry.space_group_name_H-M   'P 1'
#
loop_
_entity.id
_entity.type
_entity.pdbx_description
1 polymer ?
#
loop_
_entity_poly.entity_id
_entity_poly.type
_entity_poly.pdbx_seq_one_letter_code
_entity_poly.pdbx_strand_id
1 'polypeptide(L)'
;AGTYNVNSFTKWAGEMRIVSGPVVINVAGTGVAKDVMNFSSATFVNPTGNPSNLTLNYAGNVGISLTGGAGSYGLLYAPNAPVVIGGGGDWFGAGIAGSLELTGGSRLHYDRALGAGVSGNGGPGPFRPISYSLTKY
;
A
#
# COMPACT_ATOMS: atom_id res chain seq x y z
N ALA A 1 1.03 9.44 14.77
CA ALA A 1 -0.01 8.40 14.95
C ALA A 1 -1.38 9.03 14.84
N GLY A 2 -2.34 8.35 14.22
CA GLY A 2 -3.68 8.89 14.03
C GLY A 2 -4.35 8.41 12.74
N THR A 3 -5.62 8.75 12.58
CA THR A 3 -6.40 8.49 11.36
C THR A 3 -6.48 9.76 10.53
N TYR A 4 -6.13 9.66 9.26
CA TYR A 4 -6.13 10.76 8.30
C TYR A 4 -7.11 10.45 7.17
N ASN A 5 -8.11 11.29 7.01
CA ASN A 5 -9.05 11.21 5.89
C ASN A 5 -8.61 12.19 4.82
N VAL A 6 -8.28 11.69 3.64
CA VAL A 6 -7.74 12.50 2.54
C VAL A 6 -8.51 12.20 1.27
N ASN A 7 -8.58 13.17 0.37
CA ASN A 7 -9.20 12.91 -0.93
C ASN A 7 -8.28 12.06 -1.82
N SER A 8 -7.01 12.46 -1.95
CA SER A 8 -6.06 11.81 -2.86
C SER A 8 -4.62 12.31 -2.69
N PHE A 9 -3.64 11.53 -3.13
CA PHE A 9 -2.23 11.88 -3.33
C PHE A 9 -1.83 11.72 -4.81
N THR A 10 -2.40 12.52 -5.72
CA THR A 10 -2.30 12.29 -7.17
C THR A 10 -0.97 12.73 -7.82
N LYS A 11 -0.16 13.52 -7.13
CA LYS A 11 1.14 14.03 -7.60
C LYS A 11 2.09 14.27 -6.43
N TRP A 12 2.27 13.26 -5.59
CA TRP A 12 3.20 13.42 -4.48
C TRP A 12 4.63 13.40 -5.01
N ALA A 13 5.44 14.36 -4.56
CA ALA A 13 6.87 14.43 -4.82
C ALA A 13 7.57 14.53 -3.47
N GLY A 14 8.68 13.80 -3.32
CA GLY A 14 9.45 13.74 -2.07
C GLY A 14 9.12 12.51 -1.22
N GLU A 15 9.32 12.63 0.09
CA GLU A 15 9.20 11.50 1.03
C GLU A 15 7.94 11.65 1.90
N MET A 16 7.19 10.56 2.04
CA MET A 16 6.17 10.45 3.08
C MET A 16 6.68 9.49 4.16
N ARG A 17 7.06 10.05 5.31
CA ARG A 17 7.70 9.31 6.41
C ARG A 17 6.72 9.07 7.55
N ILE A 18 6.61 7.81 7.98
CA ILE A 18 5.88 7.44 9.19
C ILE A 18 6.79 7.67 10.39
N VAL A 19 6.57 8.78 11.10
CA VAL A 19 7.44 9.21 12.20
C VAL A 19 7.02 8.62 13.56
N SER A 20 5.72 8.32 13.77
CA SER A 20 5.25 7.75 15.04
C SER A 20 3.92 6.98 14.95
N GLY A 21 3.88 5.82 15.62
CA GLY A 21 2.71 4.97 15.91
C GLY A 21 1.91 4.48 14.70
N PRO A 22 0.80 3.75 14.92
CA PRO A 22 -0.06 3.34 13.83
C PRO A 22 -0.69 4.58 13.18
N VAL A 23 -0.51 4.66 11.87
CA VAL A 23 -1.09 5.68 10.99
C VAL A 23 -2.09 4.97 10.10
N VAL A 24 -3.34 5.42 10.15
CA VAL A 24 -4.41 4.94 9.26
C VAL A 24 -4.73 6.05 8.27
N ILE A 25 -4.76 5.74 6.99
CA ILE A 25 -5.07 6.70 5.93
C ILE A 25 -6.27 6.18 5.17
N ASN A 26 -7.36 6.93 5.23
CA ASN A 26 -8.56 6.66 4.44
C ASN A 26 -8.57 7.59 3.23
N VAL A 27 -8.59 7.01 2.03
CA VAL A 27 -8.60 7.74 0.77
C VAL A 27 -10.04 7.72 0.22
N ALA A 28 -10.56 8.89 -0.16
CA ALA A 28 -11.91 9.00 -0.75
C ALA A 28 -11.91 8.80 -2.27
N GLY A 29 -10.97 9.44 -2.98
CA GLY A 29 -10.85 9.36 -4.43
C GLY A 29 -11.86 10.18 -5.24
N THR A 30 -12.58 11.12 -4.60
CA THR A 30 -13.61 11.92 -5.28
C THR A 30 -13.00 12.82 -6.35
N GLY A 31 -13.50 12.72 -7.58
CA GLY A 31 -13.06 13.55 -8.71
C GLY A 31 -11.67 13.20 -9.26
N VAL A 32 -11.09 12.04 -8.89
CA VAL A 32 -9.80 11.61 -9.40
C VAL A 32 -9.97 10.74 -10.66
N ALA A 33 -9.23 11.08 -11.72
CA ALA A 33 -9.40 10.45 -13.03
C ALA A 33 -8.57 9.17 -13.25
N LYS A 34 -7.41 9.02 -12.58
CA LYS A 34 -6.47 7.92 -12.87
C LYS A 34 -5.96 7.20 -11.63
N ASP A 35 -5.15 7.90 -10.83
CA ASP A 35 -4.52 7.34 -9.65
C ASP A 35 -4.88 8.19 -8.42
N VAL A 36 -5.62 7.63 -7.46
CA VAL A 36 -5.92 8.32 -6.19
C VAL A 36 -4.70 8.46 -5.30
N MET A 37 -3.70 7.62 -5.55
CA MET A 37 -2.41 7.64 -4.90
C MET A 37 -1.37 7.38 -5.97
N ASN A 38 -0.52 8.36 -6.25
CA ASN A 38 0.55 8.27 -7.22
C ASN A 38 1.86 8.73 -6.57
N PHE A 39 2.70 7.75 -6.29
CA PHE A 39 4.02 7.88 -5.70
C PHE A 39 5.11 7.47 -6.69
N SER A 40 4.90 7.66 -8.01
CA SER A 40 5.92 7.32 -9.01
C SER A 40 7.20 8.16 -8.89
N SER A 41 7.11 9.32 -8.25
CA SER A 41 8.23 10.24 -8.02
C SER A 41 8.46 10.51 -6.53
N ALA A 42 8.03 9.58 -5.69
CA ALA A 42 8.04 9.72 -4.24
C ALA A 42 8.26 8.40 -3.52
N THR A 43 8.66 8.48 -2.25
CA THR A 43 8.92 7.29 -1.44
C THR A 43 8.01 7.26 -0.22
N PHE A 44 7.48 6.07 0.08
CA PHE A 44 6.89 5.77 1.37
C PHE A 44 7.98 5.19 2.27
N VAL A 45 8.19 5.82 3.43
CA VAL A 45 9.22 5.39 4.37
C VAL A 45 8.57 5.10 5.71
N ASN A 46 8.56 3.82 6.08
CA ASN A 46 8.24 3.39 7.43
C ASN A 46 9.55 2.91 8.09
N PRO A 47 10.29 3.82 8.75
CA PRO A 47 11.65 3.55 9.24
C PRO A 47 11.69 2.51 10.36
N THR A 48 10.55 2.22 10.98
CA THR A 48 10.46 1.20 12.04
C THR A 48 10.47 -0.23 11.49
N GLY A 49 10.23 -0.40 10.18
CA GLY A 49 10.11 -1.72 9.55
C GLY A 49 8.88 -2.53 9.99
N ASN A 50 7.99 -1.97 10.83
CA ASN A 50 6.80 -2.66 11.31
C ASN A 50 5.59 -2.31 10.40
N PRO A 51 5.05 -3.25 9.61
CA PRO A 51 3.93 -2.98 8.71
C PRO A 51 2.66 -2.53 9.42
N SER A 52 2.44 -2.91 10.69
CA SER A 52 1.28 -2.47 11.49
C SER A 52 1.26 -0.96 11.77
N ASN A 53 2.38 -0.26 11.55
CA ASN A 53 2.46 1.18 11.74
C ASN A 53 1.82 1.99 10.60
N LEU A 54 1.47 1.36 9.48
CA LEU A 54 0.81 2.02 8.35
C LEU A 54 -0.35 1.18 7.83
N THR A 55 -1.55 1.75 7.77
CA THR A 55 -2.72 1.15 7.11
C THR A 55 -3.28 2.12 6.09
N LEU A 56 -3.43 1.67 4.85
CA LEU A 56 -4.01 2.41 3.74
C LEU A 56 -5.36 1.78 3.39
N ASN A 57 -6.44 2.55 3.51
CA ASN A 57 -7.79 2.13 3.19
C ASN A 57 -8.32 2.92 2.02
N TYR A 58 -8.87 2.21 1.04
CA TYR A 58 -9.47 2.81 -0.13
C TYR A 58 -10.60 1.93 -0.66
N ALA A 59 -11.82 2.45 -0.67
CA ALA A 59 -13.00 1.67 -1.10
C ALA A 59 -13.34 1.86 -2.59
N GLY A 60 -12.72 2.84 -3.26
CA GLY A 60 -13.00 3.18 -4.65
C GLY A 60 -12.28 2.28 -5.66
N ASN A 61 -12.45 2.62 -6.94
CA ASN A 61 -12.04 1.77 -8.06
C ASN A 61 -10.93 2.40 -8.92
N VAL A 62 -10.60 3.66 -8.67
CA VAL A 62 -9.52 4.42 -9.33
C VAL A 62 -8.15 3.94 -8.81
N GLY A 63 -7.11 3.94 -9.64
CA GLY A 63 -5.87 3.21 -9.37
C GLY A 63 -5.01 3.73 -8.22
N ILE A 64 -4.09 2.89 -7.75
CA ILE A 64 -3.04 3.21 -6.80
C ILE A 64 -1.70 2.82 -7.45
N SER A 65 -0.76 3.77 -7.52
CA SER A 65 0.57 3.59 -8.11
C SER A 65 1.65 3.91 -7.08
N LEU A 66 2.41 2.88 -6.70
CA LEU A 66 3.51 2.90 -5.73
C LEU A 66 4.81 2.49 -6.43
N THR A 67 5.28 3.33 -7.36
CA THR A 67 6.40 2.99 -8.25
C THR A 67 7.68 3.76 -7.99
N GLY A 68 7.78 4.53 -6.90
CA GLY A 68 8.96 5.32 -6.57
C GLY A 68 10.16 4.54 -6.01
N GLY A 69 10.11 3.20 -6.01
CA GLY A 69 11.29 2.35 -5.86
C GLY A 69 11.87 2.15 -4.46
N ALA A 70 11.34 2.80 -3.42
CA ALA A 70 11.72 2.53 -2.04
C ALA A 70 10.92 1.36 -1.45
N GLY A 71 11.61 0.49 -0.70
CA GLY A 71 10.97 -0.57 0.06
C GLY A 71 9.97 -0.01 1.07
N SER A 72 8.73 -0.50 1.03
CA SER A 72 7.61 0.06 1.80
C SER A 72 7.04 -0.97 2.77
N TYR A 73 6.74 -0.56 4.01
CA TYR A 73 6.16 -1.42 5.04
C TYR A 73 4.76 -0.92 5.43
N GLY A 74 3.72 -1.72 5.19
CA GLY A 74 2.35 -1.30 5.50
C GLY A 74 1.27 -2.33 5.16
N LEU A 75 0.04 -1.98 5.56
CA LEU A 75 -1.19 -2.68 5.20
C LEU A 75 -1.95 -1.91 4.13
N LEU A 76 -2.43 -2.62 3.10
CA LEU A 76 -3.23 -2.03 2.03
C LEU A 76 -4.59 -2.72 1.91
N TYR A 77 -5.67 -1.97 2.04
CA TYR A 77 -7.03 -2.46 1.83
C TYR A 77 -7.71 -1.64 0.73
N ALA A 78 -7.65 -2.18 -0.49
CA ALA A 78 -8.17 -1.57 -1.71
C ALA A 78 -8.88 -2.60 -2.62
N PRO A 79 -9.95 -3.27 -2.14
CA PRO A 79 -10.52 -4.45 -2.80
C PRO A 79 -11.07 -4.22 -4.20
N ASN A 80 -11.39 -2.98 -4.57
CA ASN A 80 -11.97 -2.65 -5.88
C ASN A 80 -10.98 -1.93 -6.81
N ALA A 81 -9.78 -1.61 -6.33
CA ALA A 81 -8.83 -0.76 -7.06
C ALA A 81 -7.73 -1.59 -7.72
N PRO A 82 -7.28 -1.19 -8.93
CA PRO A 82 -6.02 -1.67 -9.46
C PRO A 82 -4.85 -1.03 -8.71
N VAL A 83 -3.91 -1.86 -8.27
CA VAL A 83 -2.71 -1.46 -7.52
C VAL A 83 -1.46 -1.84 -8.32
N VAL A 84 -0.56 -0.89 -8.52
CA VAL A 84 0.75 -1.12 -9.15
C VAL A 84 1.84 -0.83 -8.12
N ILE A 85 2.72 -1.81 -7.89
CA ILE A 85 3.93 -1.66 -7.06
C ILE A 85 5.14 -1.84 -7.97
N GLY A 86 6.10 -0.92 -7.90
CA GLY A 86 7.23 -0.93 -8.82
C GLY A 86 8.41 -0.05 -8.44
N GLY A 87 9.31 0.12 -9.40
CA GLY A 87 10.54 0.92 -9.22
C GLY A 87 11.68 0.17 -8.52
N GLY A 88 11.56 -1.16 -8.36
CA GLY A 88 12.59 -2.00 -7.73
C GLY A 88 12.53 -2.07 -6.21
N GLY A 89 11.56 -1.38 -5.60
CA GLY A 89 11.28 -1.45 -4.16
C GLY A 89 10.38 -2.63 -3.82
N ASP A 90 10.68 -3.31 -2.72
CA ASP A 90 9.88 -4.41 -2.20
C ASP A 90 8.77 -3.93 -1.26
N TRP A 91 7.62 -4.60 -1.27
CA TRP A 91 6.54 -4.33 -0.33
C TRP A 91 6.53 -5.37 0.78
N PHE A 92 6.55 -4.91 2.03
CA PHE A 92 6.54 -5.74 3.24
C PHE A 92 5.24 -5.52 4.01
N GLY A 93 4.43 -6.56 4.17
CA GLY A 93 3.19 -6.50 4.94
C GLY A 93 2.07 -7.37 4.36
N ALA A 94 0.83 -6.90 4.46
CA ALA A 94 -0.35 -7.59 3.94
C ALA A 94 -1.27 -6.64 3.19
N GLY A 95 -2.12 -7.19 2.34
CA GLY A 95 -3.12 -6.36 1.69
C GLY A 95 -4.09 -7.10 0.78
N ILE A 96 -5.13 -6.37 0.43
CA ILE A 96 -6.22 -6.79 -0.46
C ILE A 96 -6.30 -5.72 -1.55
N ALA A 97 -6.22 -6.15 -2.80
CA ALA A 97 -6.32 -5.30 -3.97
C ALA A 97 -7.27 -5.93 -5.00
N GLY A 98 -7.96 -5.11 -5.78
CA GLY A 98 -8.81 -5.60 -6.88
C GLY A 98 -7.99 -6.27 -7.97
N SER A 99 -6.88 -5.63 -8.34
CA SER A 99 -5.79 -6.26 -9.10
C SER A 99 -4.46 -5.75 -8.57
N LEU A 100 -3.42 -6.57 -8.71
CA LEU A 100 -2.05 -6.23 -8.29
C LEU A 100 -1.08 -6.50 -9.44
N GLU A 101 -0.35 -5.46 -9.82
CA GLU A 101 0.73 -5.52 -10.81
C GLU A 101 2.06 -5.19 -10.13
N LEU A 102 3.05 -6.08 -10.27
CA LEU A 102 4.42 -5.88 -9.80
C LEU A 102 5.31 -5.59 -11.01
N THR A 103 6.02 -4.46 -10.98
CA THR A 103 6.90 -4.01 -12.06
C THR A 103 8.32 -3.74 -11.56
N GLY A 104 9.30 -3.68 -12.46
CA GLY A 104 10.67 -3.26 -12.10
C GLY A 104 11.41 -4.19 -11.14
N GLY A 105 11.02 -5.47 -11.03
CA GLY A 105 11.67 -6.45 -10.16
C GLY A 105 11.20 -6.44 -8.70
N SER A 106 10.20 -5.61 -8.36
CA SER A 106 9.58 -5.54 -7.04
C SER A 106 9.00 -6.87 -6.57
N ARG A 107 9.16 -7.18 -5.28
CA ARG A 107 8.63 -8.39 -4.64
C ARG A 107 7.66 -8.03 -3.51
N LEU A 108 6.77 -8.97 -3.22
CA LEU A 108 5.90 -8.93 -2.05
C LEU A 108 6.49 -9.85 -0.98
N HIS A 109 6.63 -9.33 0.22
CA HIS A 109 7.05 -10.06 1.40
C HIS A 109 5.94 -9.99 2.44
N TYR A 110 5.34 -11.14 2.74
CA TYR A 110 4.36 -11.21 3.81
C TYR A 110 5.08 -11.25 5.17
N ASP A 111 4.80 -10.26 6.01
CA ASP A 111 5.28 -10.27 7.40
C ASP A 111 4.36 -11.16 8.26
N ARG A 112 4.90 -12.30 8.71
CA ARG A 112 4.19 -13.27 9.56
C ARG A 112 3.91 -12.73 10.97
N ALA A 113 4.62 -11.70 11.43
CA ALA A 113 4.35 -11.06 12.72
C ALA A 113 2.98 -10.34 12.74
N LEU A 114 2.43 -10.03 11.56
CA LEU A 114 1.10 -9.45 11.41
C LEU A 114 -0.03 -10.40 11.83
N GLY A 115 0.20 -11.71 11.72
CA GLY A 115 -0.74 -12.73 12.20
C GLY A 115 -0.76 -12.89 13.73
N ALA A 116 0.26 -12.40 14.44
CA ALA A 116 0.40 -12.54 15.89
C ALA A 116 0.00 -11.28 16.68
N GLY A 117 0.03 -10.10 16.05
CA GLY A 117 -0.19 -8.81 16.73
C GLY A 117 -1.62 -8.29 16.78
N VAL A 118 -2.58 -8.91 16.09
CA VAL A 118 -4.00 -8.60 16.24
C VAL A 118 -4.58 -9.63 17.21
N SER A 119 -4.68 -9.25 18.48
CA SER A 119 -5.40 -9.99 19.51
C SER A 119 -6.86 -10.20 19.08
N GLY A 120 -7.11 -11.29 18.38
CA GLY A 120 -8.40 -11.62 17.80
C GLY A 120 -8.20 -12.67 16.72
N ASN A 121 -8.89 -13.78 16.86
CA ASN A 121 -8.89 -14.90 15.92
C ASN A 121 -9.40 -14.40 14.54
N GLY A 122 -8.52 -13.80 13.73
CA GLY A 122 -8.89 -13.08 12.50
C GLY A 122 -7.93 -11.97 12.03
N GLY A 123 -6.64 -11.99 12.42
CA GLY A 123 -5.64 -11.05 11.90
C GLY A 123 -5.54 -11.08 10.36
N PRO A 124 -5.06 -10.00 9.71
CA PRO A 124 -4.97 -9.94 8.25
C PRO A 124 -4.12 -11.11 7.74
N GLY A 125 -4.75 -12.01 6.99
CA GLY A 125 -4.08 -13.12 6.34
C GLY A 125 -3.05 -12.66 5.29
N PRO A 126 -2.39 -13.60 4.59
CA PRO A 126 -1.46 -13.26 3.50
C PRO A 126 -2.10 -12.34 2.46
N PHE A 127 -1.29 -11.66 1.65
CA PHE A 127 -1.79 -10.88 0.51
C PHE A 127 -2.74 -11.74 -0.35
N ARG A 128 -3.99 -11.30 -0.49
CA ARG A 128 -5.03 -11.99 -1.29
C ARG A 128 -5.46 -11.09 -2.44
N PRO A 129 -4.76 -11.11 -3.58
CA PRO A 129 -5.26 -10.46 -4.79
C PRO A 129 -6.47 -11.21 -5.34
N ILE A 130 -7.51 -10.49 -5.77
CA ILE A 130 -8.69 -11.06 -6.45
C ILE A 130 -8.32 -11.46 -7.90
N SER A 131 -7.28 -10.83 -8.47
CA SER A 131 -6.63 -11.20 -9.73
C SER A 131 -5.14 -10.85 -9.69
N TYR A 132 -4.29 -11.73 -10.23
CA TYR A 132 -2.82 -11.59 -10.23
C TYR A 132 -2.28 -11.66 -11.66
N SER A 133 -1.46 -10.69 -12.06
CA SER A 133 -0.72 -10.70 -13.32
C SER A 133 0.76 -10.42 -13.04
N LEU A 134 1.63 -11.30 -13.54
CA LEU A 134 3.08 -11.09 -13.54
C LEU A 134 3.52 -10.91 -14.99
N THR A 135 3.84 -9.69 -15.38
CA THR A 135 4.43 -9.45 -16.71
C THR A 135 5.89 -9.89 -16.66
N LYS A 136 6.16 -11.05 -17.26
CA LYS A 136 7.52 -11.51 -17.54
C LYS A 136 8.09 -10.62 -18.64
N TYR A 137 9.34 -10.17 -18.45
CA TYR A 137 10.12 -9.45 -19.46
C TYR A 137 10.03 -10.10 -20.84
#